data_AF-A0A6A0JUL1-F1
#
_entry.id   AF-A0A6A0JUL1-F1
#
_cell.length_a   1.000
_cell.length_b   1.000
_cell.length_c   1.000
_cell.angle_alpha   90.00
_cell.angle_beta   90.00
_cell.angle_gamma   90.00
#
_symmetry.space_group_name_H-M   'P 1'
#
loop_
_entity.id
_entity.type
_entity.pdbx_description
1 polymer ?
#
loop_
_entity_poly.entity_id
_entity_poly.type
_entity_poly.pdbx_seq_one_letter_code
_entity_poly.pdbx_strand_id
1 'polypeptide(L)'
;MVSSQITDATDNGTPIIGAIPEDRFMLSVEIQQILDHLDGTWFDEPENTRQLVQKFLIGGNIMDSGPNYFCRHNNQAVITRAERPDIHMACFKGDTKCVIMTGGGKPTEYVQIEARNLDIPLIMVESNTMNTAQSLEGLAGKSVCHNVEKIRHFKNLIEGHLDMQKLDSILL
;
A
#
# COMPACT_ATOMS: atom_id res chain seq x y z
N MET A 1 2.36 -20.51 1.61
CA MET A 1 1.98 -21.82 1.06
C MET A 1 2.19 -21.87 -0.47
N VAL A 2 3.23 -21.20 -1.01
CA VAL A 2 3.59 -21.20 -2.45
C VAL A 2 5.03 -21.72 -2.65
N SER A 3 5.72 -22.11 -1.59
CA SER A 3 7.06 -22.72 -1.64
C SER A 3 7.05 -24.20 -2.04
N SER A 4 5.91 -24.78 -2.39
CA SER A 4 5.77 -26.23 -2.68
C SER A 4 5.64 -26.59 -4.17
N GLN A 5 5.83 -25.66 -5.10
CA GLN A 5 5.58 -25.92 -6.54
C GLN A 5 6.85 -26.21 -7.35
N ILE A 6 8.05 -26.05 -6.80
CA ILE A 6 9.28 -26.56 -7.44
C ILE A 6 9.84 -27.68 -6.57
N THR A 7 9.42 -28.91 -6.86
CA THR A 7 9.94 -30.13 -6.23
C THR A 7 11.08 -30.76 -7.02
N ASP A 8 11.25 -30.39 -8.30
CA ASP A 8 12.30 -30.92 -9.16
C ASP A 8 13.42 -29.89 -9.39
N ALA A 9 14.67 -30.35 -9.29
CA ALA A 9 15.86 -29.52 -9.52
C ALA A 9 16.08 -29.17 -11.01
N THR A 10 15.25 -29.70 -11.91
CA THR A 10 15.35 -29.54 -13.35
C THR A 10 13.95 -29.50 -13.98
N ASP A 11 13.72 -28.54 -14.87
CA ASP A 11 12.56 -28.52 -15.77
C ASP A 11 13.04 -28.71 -17.22
N ASN A 12 12.53 -29.73 -17.90
CA ASN A 12 12.95 -30.12 -19.27
C ASN A 12 14.48 -30.21 -19.48
N GLY A 13 15.21 -30.68 -18.46
CA GLY A 13 16.68 -30.79 -18.50
C GLY A 13 17.44 -29.48 -18.23
N THR A 14 16.74 -28.38 -17.95
CA THR A 14 17.34 -27.10 -17.55
C THR A 14 17.43 -27.04 -16.02
N PRO A 15 18.62 -26.78 -15.44
CA PRO A 15 18.78 -26.67 -13.99
C PRO A 15 18.02 -25.45 -13.45
N ILE A 16 17.20 -25.67 -12.42
CA ILE A 16 16.50 -24.59 -11.72
C ILE A 16 17.39 -24.06 -10.60
N ILE A 17 17.61 -22.75 -10.59
CA ILE A 17 18.47 -22.05 -9.62
C ILE A 17 17.66 -21.60 -8.38
N GLY A 18 16.35 -21.41 -8.54
CA GLY A 18 15.46 -21.01 -7.45
C GLY A 18 14.08 -20.60 -7.95
N ALA A 19 13.17 -20.32 -7.01
CA ALA A 19 11.82 -19.84 -7.29
C ALA A 19 11.52 -18.63 -6.40
N ILE A 20 11.33 -17.45 -6.99
CA ILE A 20 10.92 -16.26 -6.23
C ILE A 20 9.40 -16.32 -6.07
N PRO A 21 8.87 -16.40 -4.83
CA PRO A 21 7.44 -16.41 -4.63
C PRO A 21 6.83 -15.04 -4.95
N GLU A 22 5.54 -15.04 -5.26
CA GLU A 22 4.77 -13.80 -5.26
C GLU A 22 4.79 -13.19 -3.85
N ASP A 23 5.05 -11.88 -3.79
CA ASP A 23 5.15 -11.14 -2.54
C ASP A 23 4.25 -9.90 -2.58
N ARG A 24 3.36 -9.78 -1.59
CA ARG A 24 2.38 -8.69 -1.52
C ARG A 24 3.00 -7.33 -1.22
N PHE A 25 4.15 -7.28 -0.55
CA PHE A 25 4.88 -6.03 -0.33
C PHE A 25 5.37 -5.48 -1.67
N MET A 26 5.76 -6.34 -2.61
CA MET A 26 6.13 -5.90 -3.97
C MET A 26 4.98 -5.27 -4.76
N LEU A 27 3.73 -5.45 -4.32
CA LEU A 27 2.54 -4.81 -4.90
C LEU A 27 2.16 -3.50 -4.21
N SER A 28 2.88 -3.08 -3.16
CA SER A 28 2.60 -1.82 -2.45
C SER A 28 2.84 -0.62 -3.36
N VAL A 29 2.03 0.43 -3.23
CA VAL A 29 2.06 1.62 -4.08
C VAL A 29 2.45 2.85 -3.28
N GLU A 30 3.14 3.80 -3.90
CA GLU A 30 3.46 5.06 -3.22
C GLU A 30 2.22 5.93 -3.07
N ILE A 31 2.17 6.77 -2.02
CA ILE A 31 1.05 7.71 -1.84
C ILE A 31 0.93 8.64 -3.05
N GLN A 32 2.04 9.08 -3.64
CA GLN A 32 2.02 9.88 -4.87
C GLN A 32 1.29 9.16 -6.01
N GLN A 33 1.50 7.85 -6.20
CA GLN A 33 0.80 7.09 -7.23
C GLN A 33 -0.71 7.04 -6.99
N ILE A 34 -1.14 7.04 -5.73
CA ILE A 34 -2.56 7.09 -5.37
C ILE A 34 -3.14 8.45 -5.75
N LEU A 35 -2.47 9.55 -5.39
CA LEU A 35 -2.88 10.90 -5.76
C LEU A 35 -3.04 11.03 -7.28
N ASP A 36 -1.99 10.66 -8.03
CA ASP A 36 -1.94 10.79 -9.48
C ASP A 36 -2.99 9.92 -10.16
N HIS A 37 -3.20 8.69 -9.69
CA HIS A 37 -4.18 7.77 -10.29
C HIS A 37 -5.62 8.19 -10.03
N LEU A 38 -5.89 8.91 -8.93
CA LEU A 38 -7.22 9.37 -8.58
C LEU A 38 -7.54 10.79 -9.10
N ASP A 39 -6.60 11.44 -9.78
CA ASP A 39 -6.65 12.88 -10.08
C ASP A 39 -6.98 13.69 -8.80
N GLY A 40 -6.39 13.26 -7.67
CA GLY A 40 -6.65 13.82 -6.36
C GLY A 40 -5.91 15.13 -6.12
N THR A 41 -6.30 15.82 -5.05
CA THR A 41 -5.60 17.03 -4.59
C THR A 41 -5.19 16.88 -3.13
N TRP A 42 -4.03 17.42 -2.77
CA TRP A 42 -3.64 17.47 -1.36
C TRP A 42 -4.50 18.48 -0.61
N PHE A 43 -4.92 18.12 0.60
CA PHE A 43 -5.45 19.12 1.53
C PHE A 43 -4.32 20.04 2.03
N ASP A 44 -3.20 19.42 2.43
CA ASP A 44 -1.95 20.05 2.81
C ASP A 44 -0.83 19.21 2.20
N GLU A 45 0.14 19.83 1.52
CA GLU A 45 1.15 19.10 0.76
C GLU A 45 2.16 18.45 1.72
N PRO A 46 2.30 17.11 1.73
CA PRO A 46 3.19 16.43 2.66
C PRO A 46 4.65 16.48 2.19
N GLU A 47 5.59 16.41 3.12
CA GLU A 47 7.02 16.36 2.78
C GLU A 47 7.44 15.05 2.10
N ASN A 48 6.77 13.94 2.43
CA ASN A 48 7.11 12.61 1.93
C ASN A 48 5.90 11.89 1.31
N THR A 49 5.83 11.87 -0.01
CA THR A 49 4.78 11.18 -0.78
C THR A 49 5.18 9.77 -1.23
N ARG A 50 6.40 9.31 -0.91
CA ARG A 50 6.97 8.02 -1.35
C ARG A 50 6.76 6.88 -0.36
N GLN A 51 6.03 7.13 0.74
CA GLN A 51 5.64 6.07 1.66
C GLN A 51 4.80 5.02 0.94
N LEU A 52 4.98 3.75 1.32
CA LEU A 52 4.32 2.63 0.66
C LEU A 52 3.02 2.26 1.35
N VAL A 53 1.95 2.19 0.57
CA VAL A 53 0.63 1.68 0.94
C VAL A 53 0.50 0.25 0.44
N GLN A 54 0.23 -0.67 1.35
CA GLN A 54 0.04 -2.09 1.06
C GLN A 54 -1.43 -2.48 0.93
N LYS A 55 -2.33 -1.74 1.59
CA LYS A 55 -3.76 -2.05 1.64
C LYS A 55 -4.63 -0.82 1.61
N PHE A 56 -5.81 -0.96 1.03
CA PHE A 56 -6.86 0.04 1.08
C PHE A 56 -7.97 -0.45 2.01
N LEU A 57 -8.36 0.37 2.97
CA LEU A 57 -9.51 0.14 3.82
C LEU A 57 -10.61 1.15 3.52
N ILE A 58 -11.86 0.72 3.63
CA ILE A 58 -13.01 1.59 3.40
C ILE A 58 -13.63 1.98 4.75
N GLY A 59 -13.57 3.26 5.06
CA GLY A 59 -14.24 3.85 6.21
C GLY A 59 -15.71 4.09 5.94
N GLY A 60 -16.55 3.13 6.33
CA GLY A 60 -18.01 3.18 6.28
C GLY A 60 -18.68 3.07 7.65
N ASN A 61 -19.92 2.59 7.69
CA ASN A 61 -20.54 2.17 8.95
C ASN A 61 -19.96 0.81 9.36
N ILE A 62 -18.90 0.87 10.15
CA ILE A 62 -18.21 -0.30 10.68
C ILE A 62 -18.93 -0.70 11.98
N MET A 63 -19.32 -1.98 12.12
CA MET A 63 -19.93 -2.50 13.36
C MET A 63 -18.90 -2.70 14.48
N ASP A 64 -17.65 -2.94 14.11
CA ASP A 64 -16.52 -2.98 15.04
C ASP A 64 -16.19 -1.57 15.56
N SER A 65 -15.51 -1.49 16.71
CA SER A 65 -14.87 -0.24 17.10
C SER A 65 -13.86 0.16 16.02
N GLY A 66 -13.83 1.44 15.65
CA GLY A 66 -12.95 1.93 14.59
C GLY A 66 -11.48 1.48 14.76
N PRO A 67 -10.86 1.58 15.95
CA PRO A 67 -9.50 1.07 16.17
C PRO A 67 -9.36 -0.44 15.91
N ASN A 68 -10.34 -1.26 16.29
CA ASN A 68 -10.28 -2.70 16.00
C ASN A 68 -10.34 -3.02 14.51
N TYR A 69 -10.93 -2.15 13.69
CA TYR A 69 -10.96 -2.31 12.24
C TYR A 69 -9.68 -1.78 11.59
N PHE A 70 -9.28 -0.56 11.90
CA PHE A 70 -8.13 0.10 11.28
C PHE A 70 -6.79 -0.43 11.80
N CYS A 71 -6.70 -1.02 12.99
CA CYS A 71 -5.43 -1.58 13.48
C CYS A 71 -5.20 -3.04 13.01
N ARG A 72 -6.05 -3.60 12.14
CA ARG A 72 -5.90 -4.98 11.63
C ARG A 72 -4.74 -5.15 10.68
N HIS A 73 -4.39 -4.08 9.98
CA HIS A 73 -3.40 -4.08 8.93
C HIS A 73 -2.45 -2.91 9.11
N ASN A 74 -1.22 -3.13 8.65
CA ASN A 74 -0.19 -2.11 8.64
C ASN A 74 -0.09 -1.48 7.24
N ASN A 75 0.49 -0.30 7.18
CA ASN A 75 0.79 0.45 5.97
C ASN A 75 -0.44 0.61 5.05
N GLN A 76 -1.53 1.15 5.58
CA GLN A 76 -2.81 1.23 4.85
C GLN A 76 -3.17 2.66 4.44
N ALA A 77 -3.93 2.78 3.36
CA ALA A 77 -4.68 3.99 3.02
C ALA A 77 -6.15 3.78 3.38
N VAL A 78 -6.79 4.81 3.95
CA VAL A 78 -8.22 4.75 4.32
C VAL A 78 -9.05 5.63 3.41
N ILE A 79 -10.03 5.04 2.73
CA ILE A 79 -10.99 5.74 1.88
C ILE A 79 -12.24 6.03 2.68
N THR A 80 -12.57 7.30 2.91
CA THR A 80 -13.78 7.67 3.63
C THR A 80 -14.28 9.06 3.25
N ARG A 81 -15.49 9.42 3.67
CA ARG A 81 -16.08 10.73 3.36
C ARG A 81 -15.46 11.83 4.21
N ALA A 82 -15.28 13.02 3.64
CA ALA A 82 -14.73 14.16 4.36
C ALA A 82 -15.50 14.54 5.65
N GLU A 83 -16.81 14.31 5.65
CA GLU A 83 -17.73 14.62 6.77
C GLU A 83 -17.73 13.57 7.90
N ARG A 84 -16.74 12.66 7.95
CA ARG A 84 -16.64 11.59 8.97
C ARG A 84 -15.41 11.75 9.87
N PRO A 85 -15.35 12.81 10.70
CA PRO A 85 -14.22 13.03 11.61
C PRO A 85 -14.03 11.87 12.60
N ASP A 86 -15.11 11.19 12.99
CA ASP A 86 -15.06 10.00 13.85
C ASP A 86 -14.26 8.85 13.21
N ILE A 87 -14.39 8.65 11.89
CA ILE A 87 -13.63 7.63 11.16
C ILE A 87 -12.17 8.05 11.01
N HIS A 88 -11.90 9.32 10.68
CA HIS A 88 -10.53 9.82 10.57
C HIS A 88 -9.76 9.61 11.87
N MET A 89 -10.34 10.02 12.99
CA MET A 89 -9.72 9.86 14.30
C MET A 89 -9.52 8.39 14.69
N ALA A 90 -10.41 7.50 14.24
CA ALA A 90 -10.23 6.08 14.45
C ALA A 90 -9.10 5.48 13.62
N CYS A 91 -8.95 5.89 12.35
CA CYS A 91 -7.89 5.36 11.49
C CYS A 91 -6.51 5.92 11.82
N PHE A 92 -6.42 7.14 12.33
CA PHE A 92 -5.17 7.74 12.81
C PHE A 92 -4.52 6.97 13.97
N LYS A 93 -5.28 6.13 14.68
CA LYS A 93 -4.75 5.25 15.73
C LYS A 93 -4.10 3.96 15.19
N GLY A 94 -4.31 3.65 13.90
CA GLY A 94 -3.67 2.54 13.22
C GLY A 94 -2.43 2.99 12.44
N ASP A 95 -1.80 2.07 11.72
CA ASP A 95 -0.66 2.38 10.84
C ASP A 95 -1.15 2.87 9.46
N THR A 96 -1.87 3.98 9.50
CA THR A 96 -2.45 4.68 8.33
C THR A 96 -1.40 5.58 7.70
N LYS A 97 -1.09 5.35 6.43
CA LYS A 97 -0.12 6.14 5.66
C LYS A 97 -0.75 7.32 4.96
N CYS A 98 -2.03 7.26 4.62
CA CYS A 98 -2.79 8.40 4.11
C CYS A 98 -4.29 8.17 4.24
N VAL A 99 -5.05 9.26 4.18
CA VAL A 99 -6.52 9.21 4.10
C VAL A 99 -6.98 9.82 2.78
N ILE A 100 -7.85 9.10 2.08
CA ILE A 100 -8.48 9.52 0.83
C ILE A 100 -9.91 9.95 1.17
N MET A 101 -10.12 11.26 1.14
CA MET A 101 -11.35 11.96 1.51
C MET A 101 -12.24 12.16 0.29
N THR A 102 -13.38 11.49 0.28
CA THR A 102 -14.29 11.43 -0.85
C THR A 102 -15.42 12.47 -0.77
N GLY A 103 -15.95 12.86 -1.92
CA GLY A 103 -17.10 13.75 -2.06
C GLY A 103 -16.80 15.24 -1.98
N GLY A 104 -15.54 15.67 -2.16
CA GLY A 104 -15.15 17.09 -2.30
C GLY A 104 -15.28 17.97 -1.05
N GLY A 105 -15.74 17.42 0.08
CA GLY A 105 -15.82 18.13 1.35
C GLY A 105 -14.44 18.36 1.97
N LYS A 106 -14.37 19.29 2.94
CA LYS A 106 -13.12 19.59 3.66
C LYS A 106 -13.11 18.89 5.04
N PRO A 107 -11.95 18.39 5.51
CA PRO A 107 -11.82 17.93 6.88
C PRO A 107 -12.16 19.03 7.88
N THR A 108 -12.74 18.66 9.02
CA THR A 108 -12.86 19.59 10.17
C THR A 108 -11.48 20.03 10.68
N GLU A 109 -11.38 21.22 11.27
CA GLU A 109 -10.11 21.77 11.79
C GLU A 109 -9.39 20.80 12.74
N TYR A 110 -10.15 20.11 13.60
CA TYR A 110 -9.60 19.10 14.51
C TYR A 110 -8.91 17.95 13.75
N VAL A 111 -9.53 17.44 12.68
CA VAL A 111 -8.92 16.39 11.84
C VAL A 111 -7.66 16.89 11.16
N GLN A 112 -7.65 18.15 10.70
CA GLN A 112 -6.48 18.75 10.05
C GLN A 112 -5.28 18.83 10.99
N ILE A 113 -5.52 19.30 12.22
CA ILE A 113 -4.48 19.42 13.25
C ILE A 113 -3.91 18.05 13.60
N GLU A 114 -4.77 17.07 13.85
CA GLU A 114 -4.36 15.70 14.22
C GLU A 114 -3.61 15.00 13.08
N ALA A 115 -4.09 15.13 11.83
CA ALA A 115 -3.42 14.59 10.66
C ALA A 115 -2.01 15.16 10.50
N ARG A 116 -1.85 16.48 10.70
CA ARG A 116 -0.54 17.15 10.66
C ARG A 116 0.37 16.69 11.80
N ASN A 117 -0.14 16.57 13.02
CA ASN A 117 0.65 16.10 14.17
C ASN A 117 1.18 14.68 14.00
N LEU A 118 0.48 13.85 13.21
CA LEU A 118 0.82 12.45 12.97
C LEU A 118 1.52 12.23 11.62
N ASP A 119 1.80 13.30 10.86
CA ASP A 119 2.32 13.25 9.49
C ASP A 119 1.51 12.31 8.57
N ILE A 120 0.18 12.36 8.68
CA ILE A 120 -0.74 11.57 7.84
C ILE A 120 -1.29 12.47 6.71
N PRO A 121 -0.85 12.28 5.46
CA PRO A 121 -1.35 13.04 4.33
C PRO A 121 -2.83 12.80 4.06
N LEU A 122 -3.51 13.88 3.68
CA LEU A 122 -4.93 13.86 3.31
C LEU A 122 -5.08 14.18 1.82
N ILE A 123 -5.64 13.22 1.08
CA ILE A 123 -5.95 13.33 -0.35
C ILE A 123 -7.44 13.63 -0.48
N MET A 124 -7.82 14.68 -1.18
CA MET A 124 -9.22 15.00 -1.50
C MET A 124 -9.54 14.53 -2.93
N VAL A 125 -10.70 13.89 -3.07
CA VAL A 125 -11.24 13.47 -4.38
C VAL A 125 -12.73 13.81 -4.50
N GLU A 126 -13.14 14.17 -5.70
CA GLU A 126 -14.55 14.53 -6.00
C GLU A 126 -15.45 13.28 -6.07
N SER A 127 -14.88 12.13 -6.42
CA SER A 127 -15.63 10.87 -6.52
C SER A 127 -16.19 10.41 -5.17
N ASN A 128 -17.28 9.62 -5.21
CA ASN A 128 -17.81 8.98 -4.00
C ASN A 128 -16.99 7.74 -3.61
N THR A 129 -17.15 7.27 -2.37
CA THR A 129 -16.39 6.14 -1.81
C THR A 129 -16.38 4.87 -2.67
N MET A 130 -17.52 4.49 -3.26
CA MET A 130 -17.60 3.29 -4.10
C MET A 130 -16.77 3.46 -5.37
N ASN A 131 -16.96 4.58 -6.07
CA ASN A 131 -16.24 4.87 -7.30
C ASN A 131 -14.74 5.02 -7.07
N THR A 132 -14.33 5.67 -5.96
CA THR A 132 -12.92 5.78 -5.56
C THR A 132 -12.31 4.40 -5.32
N ALA A 133 -12.99 3.54 -4.57
CA ALA A 133 -12.51 2.19 -4.28
C ALA A 133 -12.37 1.36 -5.56
N GLN A 134 -13.38 1.38 -6.44
CA GLN A 134 -13.34 0.70 -7.73
C GLN A 134 -12.22 1.21 -8.64
N SER A 135 -11.97 2.53 -8.66
CA SER A 135 -10.86 3.09 -9.44
C SER A 135 -9.50 2.54 -8.98
N LEU A 136 -9.33 2.29 -7.68
CA LEU A 136 -8.10 1.75 -7.11
C LEU A 136 -7.92 0.25 -7.37
N GLU A 137 -8.97 -0.47 -7.80
CA GLU A 137 -8.88 -1.87 -8.20
C GLU A 137 -7.99 -1.98 -9.46
N GLY A 138 -6.74 -2.39 -9.25
CA GLY A 138 -5.73 -2.54 -10.32
C GLY A 138 -4.56 -1.57 -10.21
N LEU A 139 -4.59 -0.59 -9.31
CA LEU A 139 -3.42 0.28 -9.05
C LEU A 139 -2.19 -0.53 -8.61
N ALA A 140 -2.40 -1.64 -7.88
CA ALA A 140 -1.34 -2.58 -7.51
C ALA A 140 -0.59 -3.16 -8.72
N GLY A 141 -1.27 -3.38 -9.86
CA GLY A 141 -0.65 -3.82 -11.11
C GLY A 141 0.21 -2.75 -11.79
N LYS A 142 0.06 -1.49 -11.39
CA LYS A 142 0.87 -0.34 -11.84
C LYS A 142 1.90 0.09 -10.78
N SER A 143 2.14 -0.76 -9.78
CA SER A 143 3.05 -0.44 -8.70
C SER A 143 4.47 -0.16 -9.21
N VAL A 144 5.08 0.94 -8.79
CA VAL A 144 6.43 1.32 -9.22
C VAL A 144 7.47 0.47 -8.47
N CYS A 145 8.49 0.01 -9.19
CA CYS A 145 9.60 -0.78 -8.61
C CYS A 145 10.74 0.11 -8.08
N HIS A 146 10.78 1.39 -8.46
CA HIS A 146 11.81 2.35 -8.09
C HIS A 146 11.59 2.95 -6.69
N ASN A 147 11.47 2.10 -5.69
CA ASN A 147 11.42 2.48 -4.28
C ASN A 147 12.49 1.71 -3.51
N VAL A 148 13.26 2.41 -2.68
CA VAL A 148 14.42 1.82 -1.97
C VAL A 148 13.99 0.66 -1.06
N GLU A 149 12.84 0.77 -0.40
CA GLU A 149 12.33 -0.30 0.47
C GLU A 149 11.96 -1.54 -0.35
N LYS A 150 11.35 -1.36 -1.52
CA LYS A 150 11.02 -2.47 -2.44
C LYS A 150 12.26 -3.12 -3.02
N ILE A 151 13.26 -2.33 -3.42
CA ILE A 151 14.54 -2.85 -3.91
C ILE A 151 15.25 -3.68 -2.84
N ARG A 152 15.29 -3.17 -1.60
CA ARG A 152 15.88 -3.90 -0.46
C ARG A 152 15.12 -5.18 -0.16
N HIS A 153 13.78 -5.14 -0.18
CA HIS A 153 12.95 -6.33 0.02
C HIS A 153 13.16 -7.36 -1.09
N PHE A 154 13.22 -6.91 -2.35
CA PHE A 154 13.47 -7.80 -3.49
C PHE A 154 14.85 -8.45 -3.43
N LYS A 155 15.88 -7.72 -2.99
CA LYS A 155 17.19 -8.29 -2.71
C LYS A 155 17.10 -9.43 -1.68
N ASN A 156 16.39 -9.22 -0.58
CA ASN A 156 16.19 -10.26 0.44
C ASN A 156 15.42 -11.47 -0.12
N LEU A 157 14.43 -11.24 -0.97
CA LEU A 157 13.71 -12.32 -1.65
C LEU A 157 14.64 -13.14 -2.54
N ILE A 158 15.54 -12.50 -3.28
CA ILE A 158 16.53 -13.18 -4.11
C ILE A 158 17.47 -14.02 -3.23
N GLU A 159 18.11 -13.38 -2.25
CA GLU A 159 19.08 -14.05 -1.37
C GLU A 159 18.48 -15.23 -0.58
N GLY A 160 17.17 -15.15 -0.28
CA GLY A 160 16.47 -16.22 0.44
C GLY A 160 15.95 -17.37 -0.43
N HIS A 161 15.84 -17.18 -1.75
CA HIS A 161 15.16 -18.16 -2.63
C HIS A 161 15.97 -18.61 -3.85
N LEU A 162 17.11 -17.96 -4.14
CA LEU A 162 18.02 -18.37 -5.22
C LEU A 162 19.30 -19.00 -4.66
N ASP A 163 19.75 -20.06 -5.33
CA ASP A 163 21.09 -20.61 -5.17
C ASP A 163 22.10 -19.69 -5.85
N MET A 164 22.60 -18.72 -5.08
CA MET A 164 23.55 -17.71 -5.56
C MET A 164 24.87 -18.34 -6.05
N GLN A 165 25.29 -19.48 -5.49
CA GLN A 165 26.51 -20.17 -5.92
C GLN A 165 26.36 -20.74 -7.34
N LYS A 166 25.20 -21.36 -7.62
CA LYS A 166 24.89 -21.81 -8.98
C LYS A 166 24.77 -20.65 -9.95
N LEU A 167 24.15 -19.54 -9.54
CA LEU A 167 24.01 -18.36 -10.39
C LEU A 167 25.38 -17.79 -10.80
N ASP A 168 26.30 -17.64 -9.84
CA ASP A 168 27.66 -17.14 -10.10
C ASP A 168 28.44 -18.07 -11.05
N SER A 169 28.26 -19.39 -10.92
CA SER A 169 28.92 -20.38 -11.78
C SER A 169 28.44 -20.41 -13.23
N ILE A 170 27.29 -19.78 -13.53
CA ILE A 170 26.71 -19.71 -14.89
C ILE A 170 27.02 -18.36 -15.54
N LEU A 171 27.22 -17.30 -14.75
CA LEU A 171 27.50 -15.95 -15.24
C LEU A 171 29.00 -15.70 -15.53
N LEU A 172 29.90 -16.52 -14.96
CA LEU A 172 31.35 -16.47 -15.14
C LEU A 172 31.85 -17.65 -15.99
#